data_AF-A0A551XND8-F1
#
_entry.id   AF-A0A551XND8-F1
#
_cell.length_a   1.000
_cell.length_b   1.000
_cell.length_c   1.000
_cell.angle_alpha   90.00
_cell.angle_beta   90.00
_cell.angle_gamma   90.00
#
_symmetry.space_group_name_H-M   'P 1'
#
loop_
_entity.id
_entity.type
_entity.pdbx_description
1 polymer ?
#
loop_
_entity_poly.entity_id
_entity_poly.type
_entity_poly.pdbx_seq_one_letter_code
_entity_poly.pdbx_strand_id
1 'polypeptide(L)'
;MMDLALPTPQTSGLAMNTNDYPTNSRLEYLNPIIGFNAVKQASLFQKIKDREFNGRLFLRDYKGLESVFYFYFGRLVYVTGGCHPVRRWQRMLARYCPEILQDRETLRQGLMSVVTNNLAIAWEYQVLSRWAKQQKTTLEQLNQIICSSAEEILFDLTQSGQVSFYRQSDRLEGFTPLTVINPEQMIAKVWQQWQAWQEARLGDRSPNLAPIIKNTEELAKRIASFNTQLFSQRFKGQHSLRDLSVQSGQDLLSLARSLMIYVQLGSMELVATTDFPSPLEMYSSASFVKVSSLKIAYGDEDQQKCQFMAALMKRLGHDCITVQDGLQAISLFVEQKPNLICLSSQLLQTDAYIICRTLRGLPLFQKTPIWIFTDHLSLTERIRAKIAGASEVVEKSPHTQMIKQLLDKYF
;
A
#
# COMPACT_ATOMS: atom_id res chain seq x y z
N MET A 1 -21.80 0.04 -19.68
CA MET A 1 -20.90 0.89 -18.88
C MET A 1 -19.61 0.97 -19.65
N MET A 2 -19.26 2.16 -20.16
CA MET A 2 -18.14 2.37 -21.08
C MET A 2 -16.82 1.91 -20.48
N ASP A 3 -16.09 1.10 -21.25
CA ASP A 3 -14.68 0.77 -21.05
C ASP A 3 -13.87 2.06 -20.82
N LEU A 4 -13.18 2.12 -19.68
CA LEU A 4 -12.02 3.01 -19.54
C LEU A 4 -10.91 2.41 -20.41
N ALA A 5 -10.92 2.73 -21.70
CA ALA A 5 -9.84 2.36 -22.61
C ALA A 5 -8.53 3.02 -22.12
N LEU A 6 -7.57 2.18 -21.70
CA LEU A 6 -6.18 2.55 -21.45
C LEU A 6 -5.26 1.60 -22.22
N PRO A 7 -4.09 2.08 -22.70
CA PRO A 7 -3.29 1.42 -23.72
C PRO A 7 -2.55 0.18 -23.22
N THR A 8 -2.26 -0.72 -24.15
CA THR A 8 -1.56 -2.00 -23.97
C THR A 8 -0.13 -1.83 -23.44
N PRO A 9 0.30 -2.63 -22.44
CA PRO A 9 1.67 -2.56 -21.91
C PRO A 9 2.67 -3.25 -22.85
N GLN A 10 3.78 -2.58 -23.13
CA GLN A 10 4.98 -3.22 -23.66
C GLN A 10 5.67 -3.99 -22.54
N THR A 11 5.94 -5.26 -22.81
CA THR A 11 6.63 -6.20 -21.93
C THR A 11 8.09 -5.80 -21.73
N SER A 12 8.49 -5.53 -20.49
CA SER A 12 9.88 -5.69 -20.06
C SER A 12 9.90 -6.46 -18.75
N GLY A 13 10.36 -7.70 -18.83
CA GLY A 13 10.50 -8.60 -17.70
C GLY A 13 11.76 -8.24 -16.91
N LEU A 14 11.63 -8.18 -15.58
CA LEU A 14 12.74 -8.23 -14.64
C LEU A 14 12.25 -8.97 -13.39
N ALA A 15 12.82 -10.16 -13.18
CA ALA A 15 12.58 -11.03 -12.05
C ALA A 15 12.96 -10.32 -10.74
N MET A 16 12.05 -10.31 -9.75
CA MET A 16 12.36 -9.83 -8.41
C MET A 16 13.12 -10.91 -7.64
N ASN A 17 14.33 -10.55 -7.22
CA ASN A 17 15.17 -11.36 -6.36
C ASN A 17 14.67 -11.25 -4.91
N THR A 18 14.26 -12.38 -4.34
CA THR A 18 13.81 -12.52 -2.95
C THR A 18 15.03 -12.56 -2.04
N ASN A 19 15.34 -11.48 -1.33
CA ASN A 19 16.04 -11.48 -0.03
C ASN A 19 16.34 -10.03 0.38
N ASP A 20 15.51 -9.46 1.25
CA ASP A 20 15.92 -8.45 2.24
C ASP A 20 14.71 -8.02 3.09
N TYR A 21 14.50 -8.68 4.23
CA TYR A 21 13.56 -8.25 5.28
C TYR A 21 14.27 -8.22 6.65
N PRO A 22 14.10 -7.14 7.45
CA PRO A 22 14.81 -6.93 8.71
C PRO A 22 14.31 -7.86 9.83
N THR A 23 15.24 -8.28 10.68
CA THR A 23 15.24 -9.56 11.38
C THR A 23 14.57 -9.62 12.76
N ASN A 24 13.83 -8.59 13.20
CA ASN A 24 13.29 -8.54 14.58
C ASN A 24 11.76 -8.66 14.73
N SER A 25 11.01 -8.98 13.66
CA SER A 25 9.57 -9.32 13.72
C SER A 25 9.29 -10.82 13.47
N ARG A 26 10.34 -11.64 13.44
CA ARG A 26 10.32 -13.03 12.92
C ARG A 26 9.61 -14.08 13.77
N LEU A 27 9.13 -13.78 14.97
CA LEU A 27 8.69 -14.83 15.91
C LEU A 27 7.21 -15.27 15.78
N GLU A 28 6.32 -14.54 15.11
CA GLU A 28 4.89 -14.94 15.01
C GLU A 28 4.48 -15.56 13.65
N TYR A 29 5.35 -15.59 12.64
CA TYR A 29 5.05 -16.28 11.36
C TYR A 29 5.06 -17.82 11.47
N LEU A 30 5.51 -18.37 12.60
CA LEU A 30 5.96 -19.76 12.65
C LEU A 30 4.83 -20.81 12.66
N ASN A 31 3.59 -20.45 13.00
CA ASN A 31 2.49 -21.40 13.03
C ASN A 31 1.24 -20.85 12.33
N PRO A 32 0.99 -21.24 11.06
CA PRO A 32 -0.22 -20.83 10.38
C PRO A 32 -1.45 -21.43 11.08
N ILE A 33 -2.52 -20.64 11.19
CA ILE A 33 -3.81 -21.13 11.64
C ILE A 33 -4.41 -21.96 10.49
N ILE A 34 -4.35 -23.28 10.62
CA ILE A 34 -4.98 -24.22 9.69
C ILE A 34 -6.48 -24.25 9.96
N GLY A 35 -7.31 -24.30 8.92
CA GLY A 35 -8.77 -24.29 9.00
C GLY A 35 -9.32 -23.00 9.65
N PHE A 36 -9.00 -21.84 9.08
CA PHE A 36 -9.37 -20.49 9.53
C PHE A 36 -10.89 -20.21 9.42
N ASN A 37 -11.68 -21.01 10.15
CA ASN A 37 -13.14 -20.94 10.22
C ASN A 37 -13.64 -19.88 11.22
N ALA A 38 -14.97 -19.71 11.32
CA ALA A 38 -15.59 -18.71 12.19
C ALA A 38 -15.10 -18.74 13.65
N VAL A 39 -14.92 -19.93 14.23
CA VAL A 39 -14.45 -20.09 15.62
C VAL A 39 -13.03 -19.56 15.79
N LYS A 40 -12.11 -19.92 14.87
CA LYS A 40 -10.73 -19.46 14.93
C LYS A 40 -10.59 -17.99 14.61
N GLN A 41 -11.40 -17.47 13.69
CA GLN A 41 -11.52 -16.04 13.44
C GLN A 41 -11.95 -15.31 14.71
N ALA A 42 -13.08 -15.70 15.32
CA ALA A 42 -13.60 -15.07 16.53
C ALA A 42 -12.58 -15.07 17.67
N SER A 43 -11.90 -16.21 17.90
CA SER A 43 -10.84 -16.32 18.91
C SER A 43 -9.67 -15.36 18.66
N LEU A 44 -9.25 -15.19 17.39
CA LEU A 44 -8.18 -14.26 17.04
C LEU A 44 -8.59 -12.80 17.30
N PHE A 45 -9.76 -12.39 16.84
CA PHE A 45 -10.24 -11.01 17.00
C PHE A 45 -10.54 -10.67 18.48
N GLN A 46 -11.07 -11.62 19.26
CA GLN A 46 -11.29 -11.45 20.69
C GLN A 46 -9.97 -11.19 21.45
N LYS A 47 -8.91 -11.97 21.16
CA LYS A 47 -7.58 -11.77 21.78
C LYS A 47 -6.97 -10.39 21.51
N ILE A 48 -7.35 -9.74 20.41
CA ILE A 48 -6.89 -8.39 20.06
C ILE A 48 -7.71 -7.34 20.80
N LYS A 49 -9.03 -7.55 20.87
CA LYS A 49 -9.99 -6.67 21.56
C LYS A 49 -9.66 -6.51 23.04
N ASP A 50 -9.36 -7.61 23.73
CA ASP A 50 -9.06 -7.63 25.17
C ASP A 50 -7.78 -6.87 25.55
N ARG A 51 -6.95 -6.49 24.57
CA ARG A 51 -5.65 -5.83 24.78
C ARG A 51 -5.66 -4.33 24.48
N GLU A 52 -6.81 -3.75 24.17
CA GLU A 52 -6.96 -2.35 23.76
C GLU A 52 -5.97 -1.93 22.64
N PHE A 53 -5.65 -2.88 21.75
CA PHE A 53 -4.57 -2.74 20.77
C PHE A 53 -4.79 -1.58 19.78
N ASN A 54 -3.73 -0.80 19.54
CA ASN A 54 -3.64 0.24 18.53
C ASN A 54 -2.61 -0.15 17.48
N GLY A 55 -3.02 -0.32 16.23
CA GLY A 55 -2.12 -0.64 15.13
C GLY A 55 -2.72 -1.58 14.10
N ARG A 56 -1.87 -2.38 13.47
CA ARG A 56 -2.22 -3.26 12.36
C ARG A 56 -2.05 -4.72 12.72
N LEU A 57 -3.03 -5.53 12.32
CA LEU A 57 -2.92 -6.97 12.22
C LEU A 57 -2.80 -7.33 10.74
N PHE A 58 -1.74 -8.02 10.40
CA PHE A 58 -1.51 -8.53 9.06
C PHE A 58 -1.88 -10.00 9.02
N LEU A 59 -2.71 -10.38 8.05
CA LEU A 59 -3.11 -11.75 7.77
C LEU A 59 -2.62 -12.13 6.38
N ARG A 60 -1.77 -13.14 6.28
CA ARG A 60 -1.23 -13.63 5.01
C ARG A 60 -1.73 -15.05 4.73
N ASP A 61 -2.37 -15.21 3.58
CA ASP A 61 -2.90 -16.49 3.12
C ASP A 61 -1.79 -17.44 2.59
N TYR A 62 -2.15 -18.67 2.22
CA TYR A 62 -1.16 -19.63 1.68
C TYR A 62 -0.60 -19.24 0.31
N LYS A 63 -1.27 -18.34 -0.43
CA LYS A 63 -0.82 -17.81 -1.72
C LYS A 63 0.12 -16.62 -1.56
N GLY A 64 0.38 -16.18 -0.33
CA GLY A 64 1.22 -15.03 -0.02
C GLY A 64 0.50 -13.68 -0.13
N LEU A 65 -0.83 -13.67 -0.35
CA LEU A 65 -1.61 -12.44 -0.36
C LEU A 65 -1.81 -11.95 1.07
N GLU A 66 -1.49 -10.68 1.31
CA GLU A 66 -1.54 -10.08 2.64
C GLU A 66 -2.71 -9.10 2.76
N SER A 67 -3.53 -9.30 3.78
CA SER A 67 -4.63 -8.42 4.19
C SER A 67 -4.25 -7.70 5.48
N VAL A 68 -4.66 -6.44 5.61
CA VAL A 68 -4.31 -5.58 6.75
C VAL A 68 -5.59 -5.13 7.44
N PHE A 69 -5.68 -5.43 8.74
CA PHE A 69 -6.78 -5.06 9.62
C PHE A 69 -6.29 -3.97 10.57
N TYR A 70 -6.96 -2.83 10.56
CA TYR A 70 -6.60 -1.66 11.36
C TYR A 70 -7.42 -1.62 12.64
N PHE A 71 -6.74 -1.50 13.79
CA PHE A 71 -7.33 -1.46 15.11
C PHE A 71 -7.05 -0.14 15.82
N TYR A 72 -8.07 0.36 16.50
CA TYR A 72 -8.01 1.53 17.37
C TYR A 72 -8.75 1.23 18.68
N PHE A 73 -8.05 1.31 19.81
CA PHE A 73 -8.50 0.89 21.14
C PHE A 73 -9.15 -0.50 21.13
N GLY A 74 -8.48 -1.47 20.48
CA GLY A 74 -8.96 -2.85 20.36
C GLY A 74 -10.16 -3.04 19.43
N ARG A 75 -10.67 -1.98 18.80
CA ARG A 75 -11.80 -2.03 17.87
C ARG A 75 -11.31 -2.04 16.43
N LEU A 76 -11.92 -2.89 15.61
CA LEU A 76 -11.63 -2.95 14.18
C LEU A 76 -12.25 -1.72 13.49
N VAL A 77 -11.45 -0.94 12.76
CA VAL A 77 -11.91 0.32 12.13
C VAL A 77 -11.83 0.30 10.61
N TYR A 78 -10.93 -0.52 10.05
CA TYR A 78 -10.80 -0.65 8.59
C TYR A 78 -10.07 -1.93 8.20
N VAL A 79 -10.26 -2.39 6.96
CA VAL A 79 -9.58 -3.55 6.38
C VAL A 79 -9.27 -3.30 4.91
N THR A 80 -8.06 -3.63 4.45
CA THR A 80 -7.69 -3.62 3.02
C THR A 80 -6.70 -4.75 2.68
N GLY A 81 -6.20 -4.78 1.44
CA GLY A 81 -5.27 -5.79 0.93
C GLY A 81 -5.97 -7.03 0.40
N GLY A 82 -5.26 -8.15 0.43
CA GLY A 82 -5.74 -9.43 -0.10
C GLY A 82 -5.86 -9.42 -1.62
N CYS A 83 -6.82 -10.20 -2.15
CA CYS A 83 -7.04 -10.28 -3.59
C CYS A 83 -7.81 -9.05 -4.11
N HIS A 84 -7.27 -8.43 -5.16
CA HIS A 84 -7.89 -7.32 -5.92
C HIS A 84 -8.42 -6.12 -5.09
N PRO A 85 -7.59 -5.48 -4.25
CA PRO A 85 -8.01 -4.31 -3.46
C PRO A 85 -8.62 -3.17 -4.30
N VAL A 86 -8.09 -2.86 -5.48
CA VAL A 86 -8.59 -1.76 -6.31
C VAL A 86 -9.94 -2.11 -6.93
N ARG A 87 -10.10 -3.32 -7.48
CA ARG A 87 -11.42 -3.80 -7.94
C ARG A 87 -12.44 -3.80 -6.82
N ARG A 88 -12.06 -4.28 -5.62
CA ARG A 88 -12.95 -4.26 -4.44
C ARG A 88 -13.43 -2.85 -4.15
N TRP A 89 -12.51 -1.89 -4.08
CA TRP A 89 -12.85 -0.49 -3.83
C TRP A 89 -13.82 0.06 -4.88
N GLN A 90 -13.57 -0.18 -6.17
CA GLN A 90 -14.47 0.24 -7.24
C GLN A 90 -15.86 -0.44 -7.14
N ARG A 91 -15.92 -1.73 -6.81
CA ARG A 91 -17.19 -2.46 -6.58
C ARG A 91 -17.99 -1.83 -5.45
N MET A 92 -17.34 -1.50 -4.33
CA MET A 92 -18.02 -0.88 -3.19
C MET A 92 -18.59 0.49 -3.54
N LEU A 93 -17.82 1.32 -4.27
CA LEU A 93 -18.32 2.60 -4.75
C LEU A 93 -19.48 2.42 -5.73
N ALA A 94 -19.39 1.48 -6.67
CA ALA A 94 -20.45 1.23 -7.64
C ALA A 94 -21.77 0.82 -6.96
N ARG A 95 -21.67 0.11 -5.84
CA ARG A 95 -22.83 -0.36 -5.09
C ARG A 95 -23.43 0.68 -4.16
N TYR A 96 -22.61 1.47 -3.46
CA TYR A 96 -23.07 2.32 -2.36
C TYR A 96 -22.92 3.83 -2.61
N CYS A 97 -22.04 4.23 -3.54
CA CYS A 97 -21.81 5.62 -3.92
C CYS A 97 -21.71 5.79 -5.45
N PRO A 98 -22.72 5.37 -6.23
CA PRO A 98 -22.68 5.48 -7.69
C PRO A 98 -22.57 6.94 -8.15
N GLU A 99 -23.14 7.89 -7.39
CA GLU A 99 -23.04 9.34 -7.57
C GLU A 99 -21.57 9.79 -7.69
N ILE A 100 -20.70 9.30 -6.81
CA ILE A 100 -19.28 9.68 -6.75
C ILE A 100 -18.50 9.11 -7.93
N LEU A 101 -18.86 7.92 -8.41
CA LEU A 101 -18.23 7.34 -9.60
C LEU A 101 -18.63 8.08 -10.88
N GLN A 102 -19.82 8.68 -10.91
CA GLN A 102 -20.27 9.49 -12.03
C GLN A 102 -19.64 10.89 -12.01
N ASP A 103 -19.41 11.45 -10.82
CA ASP A 103 -18.69 12.72 -10.63
C ASP A 103 -17.17 12.52 -10.63
N ARG A 104 -16.60 12.51 -11.85
CA ARG A 104 -15.15 12.37 -12.08
C ARG A 104 -14.31 13.42 -11.34
N GLU A 105 -14.84 14.62 -11.13
CA GLU A 105 -14.10 15.69 -10.48
C GLU A 105 -14.01 15.46 -8.97
N THR A 106 -15.11 15.08 -8.32
CA THR A 106 -15.10 14.67 -6.91
C THR A 106 -14.18 13.46 -6.68
N LEU A 107 -14.21 12.49 -7.59
CA LEU A 107 -13.31 11.32 -7.55
C LEU A 107 -11.84 11.74 -7.63
N ARG A 108 -11.50 12.59 -8.61
CA ARG A 108 -10.14 13.10 -8.83
C ARG A 108 -9.62 13.89 -7.64
N GLN A 109 -10.43 14.80 -7.10
CA GLN A 109 -10.07 15.63 -5.94
C GLN A 109 -9.83 14.78 -4.68
N GLY A 110 -10.64 13.74 -4.47
CA GLY A 110 -10.46 12.77 -3.40
C GLY A 110 -9.10 12.07 -3.50
N LEU A 111 -8.78 11.51 -4.66
CA LEU A 111 -7.55 10.76 -4.90
C LEU A 111 -6.29 11.62 -4.82
N MET A 112 -6.29 12.82 -5.40
CA MET A 112 -5.12 13.73 -5.35
C MET A 112 -4.76 14.15 -3.92
N SER A 113 -5.76 14.28 -3.05
CA SER A 113 -5.52 14.74 -1.67
C SER A 113 -4.78 13.73 -0.79
N VAL A 114 -4.74 12.46 -1.19
CA VAL A 114 -4.08 11.40 -0.45
C VAL A 114 -2.58 11.36 -0.75
N VAL A 115 -2.16 11.82 -1.93
CA VAL A 115 -0.74 11.86 -2.33
C VAL A 115 0.08 12.84 -1.47
N THR A 116 -0.57 13.84 -0.85
CA THR A 116 0.12 14.92 -0.14
C THR A 116 0.26 14.71 1.37
N ASN A 117 -0.35 13.66 1.95
CA ASN A 117 -0.42 13.49 3.41
C ASN A 117 0.26 12.19 3.85
N ASN A 118 1.01 12.26 4.96
CA ASN A 118 1.63 11.08 5.56
C ASN A 118 0.53 10.14 6.10
N LEU A 119 0.51 8.90 5.61
CA LEU A 119 -0.68 8.04 5.70
C LEU A 119 -0.73 7.23 7.01
N ALA A 120 -1.63 7.58 7.94
CA ALA A 120 -1.87 6.77 9.16
C ALA A 120 -2.61 5.45 8.87
N ILE A 121 -3.48 5.45 7.85
CA ILE A 121 -4.22 4.29 7.33
C ILE A 121 -4.09 4.28 5.79
N ALA A 122 -4.39 3.14 5.17
CA ALA A 122 -4.45 2.94 3.72
C ALA A 122 -5.20 4.06 2.96
N TRP A 123 -4.81 4.25 1.70
CA TRP A 123 -5.27 5.37 0.89
C TRP A 123 -6.79 5.40 0.70
N GLU A 124 -7.42 4.24 0.57
CA GLU A 124 -8.86 4.08 0.37
C GLU A 124 -9.63 4.74 1.52
N TYR A 125 -9.19 4.49 2.75
CA TYR A 125 -9.79 5.04 3.96
C TYR A 125 -9.69 6.57 4.00
N GLN A 126 -8.60 7.13 3.50
CA GLN A 126 -8.39 8.57 3.51
C GLN A 126 -9.26 9.30 2.51
N VAL A 127 -9.43 8.73 1.32
CA VAL A 127 -10.39 9.23 0.34
C VAL A 127 -11.79 9.26 0.96
N LEU A 128 -12.21 8.16 1.59
CA LEU A 128 -13.48 8.07 2.29
C LEU A 128 -13.60 9.10 3.43
N SER A 129 -12.54 9.27 4.23
CA SER A 129 -12.53 10.25 5.33
C SER A 129 -12.66 11.68 4.84
N ARG A 130 -12.05 12.00 3.71
CA ARG A 130 -12.18 13.32 3.09
C ARG A 130 -13.59 13.55 2.57
N TRP A 131 -14.18 12.60 1.86
CA TRP A 131 -15.56 12.72 1.39
C TRP A 131 -16.56 12.85 2.54
N ALA A 132 -16.31 12.16 3.66
CA ALA A 132 -17.07 12.34 4.89
C ALA A 132 -16.99 13.80 5.41
N LYS A 133 -15.78 14.36 5.52
CA LYS A 133 -15.56 15.75 5.94
C LYS A 133 -16.20 16.77 5.00
N GLN A 134 -16.21 16.49 3.71
CA GLN A 134 -16.82 17.32 2.67
C GLN A 134 -18.34 17.09 2.52
N GLN A 135 -18.94 16.23 3.34
CA GLN A 135 -20.35 15.85 3.27
C GLN A 135 -20.79 15.32 1.90
N LYS A 136 -19.86 14.68 1.17
CA LYS A 136 -20.11 14.02 -0.13
C LYS A 136 -20.67 12.61 0.03
N THR A 137 -20.49 12.01 1.21
CA THR A 137 -20.99 10.69 1.58
C THR A 137 -21.70 10.75 2.92
N THR A 138 -22.73 9.92 3.10
CA THR A 138 -23.37 9.73 4.41
C THR A 138 -22.59 8.71 5.27
N LEU A 139 -22.79 8.75 6.60
CA LEU A 139 -22.22 7.74 7.51
C LEU A 139 -22.72 6.33 7.18
N GLU A 140 -23.98 6.20 6.73
CA GLU A 140 -24.54 4.91 6.31
C GLU A 140 -23.80 4.35 5.09
N GLN A 141 -23.56 5.16 4.06
CA GLN A 141 -22.79 4.75 2.88
C GLN A 141 -21.36 4.31 3.25
N LEU A 142 -20.70 5.07 4.13
CA LEU A 142 -19.35 4.75 4.61
C LEU A 142 -19.33 3.43 5.38
N ASN A 143 -20.30 3.22 6.27
CA ASN A 143 -20.46 1.95 6.99
C ASN A 143 -20.63 0.79 6.02
N GLN A 144 -21.49 0.94 5.00
CA GLN A 144 -21.72 -0.12 4.00
C GLN A 144 -20.46 -0.45 3.21
N ILE A 145 -19.69 0.56 2.76
CA ILE A 145 -18.43 0.37 2.04
C ILE A 145 -17.40 -0.36 2.89
N ILE A 146 -17.20 0.08 4.13
CA ILE A 146 -16.17 -0.45 5.02
C ILE A 146 -16.51 -1.88 5.44
N CYS A 147 -17.75 -2.12 5.90
CA CYS A 147 -18.19 -3.45 6.32
C CYS A 147 -18.19 -4.43 5.15
N SER A 148 -18.72 -4.05 3.98
CA SER A 148 -18.75 -4.94 2.82
C SER A 148 -17.36 -5.25 2.27
N SER A 149 -16.40 -4.31 2.38
CA SER A 149 -14.99 -4.59 2.05
C SER A 149 -14.39 -5.63 2.98
N ALA A 150 -14.65 -5.51 4.28
CA ALA A 150 -14.15 -6.44 5.29
C ALA A 150 -14.79 -7.83 5.14
N GLU A 151 -16.07 -7.90 4.76
CA GLU A 151 -16.79 -9.14 4.44
C GLU A 151 -16.12 -9.90 3.28
N GLU A 152 -15.79 -9.22 2.18
CA GLU A 152 -15.09 -9.87 1.05
C GLU A 152 -13.73 -10.44 1.46
N ILE A 153 -12.96 -9.69 2.25
CA ILE A 153 -11.63 -10.12 2.73
C ILE A 153 -11.75 -11.34 3.65
N LEU A 154 -12.68 -11.30 4.61
CA LEU A 154 -12.89 -12.43 5.50
C LEU A 154 -13.42 -13.66 4.76
N PHE A 155 -14.26 -13.48 3.74
CA PHE A 155 -14.70 -14.57 2.88
C PHE A 155 -13.48 -15.24 2.21
N ASP A 156 -12.57 -14.45 1.65
CA ASP A 156 -11.38 -14.96 0.96
C ASP A 156 -10.42 -15.67 1.92
N LEU A 157 -10.23 -15.13 3.13
CA LEU A 157 -9.43 -15.77 4.18
C LEU A 157 -10.08 -17.07 4.68
N THR A 158 -11.40 -17.11 4.77
CA THR A 158 -12.15 -18.33 5.13
C THR A 158 -11.96 -19.40 4.04
N GLN A 159 -12.09 -19.01 2.77
CA GLN A 159 -11.90 -19.90 1.63
C GLN A 159 -10.46 -20.41 1.53
N SER A 160 -9.46 -19.56 1.84
CA SER A 160 -8.05 -19.96 1.87
C SER A 160 -7.80 -21.11 2.85
N GLY A 161 -8.53 -21.13 3.96
CA GLY A 161 -8.41 -22.14 5.00
C GLY A 161 -7.14 -22.03 5.83
N GLN A 162 -6.05 -21.46 5.33
CA GLN A 162 -4.79 -21.30 6.06
C GLN A 162 -4.34 -19.84 6.07
N VAL A 163 -4.01 -19.33 7.26
CA VAL A 163 -3.58 -17.94 7.46
C VAL A 163 -2.45 -17.86 8.47
N SER A 164 -1.38 -17.14 8.12
CA SER A 164 -0.34 -16.69 9.06
C SER A 164 -0.62 -15.24 9.46
N PHE A 165 -0.20 -14.83 10.66
CA PHE A 165 -0.46 -13.47 11.13
C PHE A 165 0.69 -12.88 11.92
N TYR A 166 0.78 -11.55 11.90
CA TYR A 166 1.66 -10.78 12.77
C TYR A 166 1.03 -9.42 13.07
N ARG A 167 1.53 -8.76 14.12
CA ARG A 167 1.00 -7.47 14.60
C ARG A 167 2.08 -6.41 14.56
N GLN A 168 1.65 -5.17 14.30
CA GLN A 168 2.49 -3.99 14.38
C GLN A 168 1.73 -2.89 15.13
N SER A 169 2.29 -2.43 16.25
CA SER A 169 1.73 -1.30 16.98
C SER A 169 2.01 0.00 16.25
N ASP A 170 1.01 0.86 16.13
CA ASP A 170 1.14 2.18 15.51
C ASP A 170 0.77 3.29 16.52
N ARG A 171 1.43 4.44 16.40
CA ARG A 171 1.05 5.66 17.15
C ARG A 171 -0.02 6.40 16.36
N LEU A 172 -1.28 6.25 16.76
CA LEU A 172 -2.44 6.89 16.13
C LEU A 172 -2.94 8.08 16.97
N GLU A 173 -2.09 9.11 17.13
CA GLU A 173 -2.49 10.34 17.84
C GLU A 173 -3.50 11.15 17.02
N GLY A 174 -4.58 11.61 17.65
CA GLY A 174 -5.61 12.45 17.00
C GLY A 174 -6.48 11.71 15.96
N PHE A 175 -6.50 10.38 15.97
CA PHE A 175 -7.27 9.58 15.04
C PHE A 175 -8.75 9.44 15.48
N THR A 176 -9.67 9.78 14.58
CA THR A 176 -11.11 9.53 14.76
C THR A 176 -11.58 8.52 13.71
N PRO A 177 -12.06 7.32 14.12
CA PRO A 177 -12.56 6.34 13.18
C PRO A 177 -13.85 6.79 12.49
N LEU A 178 -13.98 6.53 11.19
CA LEU A 178 -15.22 6.74 10.43
C LEU A 178 -16.31 5.78 10.87
N THR A 179 -15.91 4.57 11.24
CA THR A 179 -16.79 3.53 11.73
C THR A 179 -16.04 2.55 12.63
N VAL A 180 -16.80 1.77 13.38
CA VAL A 180 -16.32 0.61 14.12
C VAL A 180 -17.02 -0.62 13.56
N ILE A 181 -16.22 -1.58 13.11
CA ILE A 181 -16.69 -2.87 12.64
C ILE A 181 -16.82 -3.78 13.86
N ASN A 182 -17.95 -4.46 14.01
CA ASN A 182 -18.13 -5.54 14.99
C ASN A 182 -17.64 -6.87 14.35
N PRO A 183 -16.46 -7.39 14.74
CA PRO A 183 -15.92 -8.59 14.11
C PRO A 183 -16.82 -9.79 14.31
N GLU A 184 -17.46 -9.94 15.47
CA GLU A 184 -18.29 -11.11 15.80
C GLU A 184 -19.51 -11.21 14.86
N GLN A 185 -20.22 -10.11 14.63
CA GLN A 185 -21.36 -10.05 13.70
C GLN A 185 -20.93 -10.30 12.25
N MET A 186 -19.82 -9.68 11.84
CA MET A 186 -19.27 -9.82 10.49
C MET A 186 -18.83 -11.26 10.22
N ILE A 187 -18.11 -11.90 11.15
CA ILE A 187 -17.67 -13.29 11.03
C ILE A 187 -18.89 -14.22 10.90
N ALA A 188 -19.93 -14.03 11.73
CA ALA A 188 -21.14 -14.84 11.65
C ALA A 188 -21.83 -14.71 10.27
N LYS A 189 -21.96 -13.49 9.75
CA LYS A 189 -22.54 -13.22 8.42
C LYS A 189 -21.71 -13.86 7.29
N VAL A 190 -20.40 -13.64 7.29
CA VAL A 190 -19.49 -14.22 6.28
C VAL A 190 -19.49 -15.74 6.33
N TRP A 191 -19.57 -16.32 7.53
CA TRP A 191 -19.65 -17.77 7.69
C TRP A 191 -20.91 -18.35 7.05
N GLN A 192 -22.08 -17.72 7.24
CA GLN A 192 -23.31 -18.13 6.56
C GLN A 192 -23.19 -18.05 5.03
N GLN A 193 -22.58 -16.98 4.51
CA GLN A 193 -22.32 -16.84 3.07
C GLN A 193 -21.40 -17.94 2.56
N TRP A 194 -20.35 -18.28 3.31
CA TRP A 194 -19.42 -19.37 2.97
C TRP A 194 -20.10 -20.74 2.98
N GLN A 195 -20.95 -21.02 3.97
CA GLN A 195 -21.73 -22.26 4.03
C GLN A 195 -22.67 -22.38 2.82
N ALA A 196 -23.42 -21.33 2.49
CA ALA A 196 -24.30 -21.33 1.32
C ALA A 196 -23.52 -21.49 -0.01
N TRP A 197 -22.30 -20.98 -0.07
CA TRP A 197 -21.37 -21.16 -1.19
C TRP A 197 -20.90 -22.61 -1.32
N GLN A 198 -20.54 -23.25 -0.21
CA GLN A 198 -20.15 -24.65 -0.14
C GLN A 198 -21.31 -25.59 -0.50
N GLU A 199 -22.51 -25.34 0.03
CA GLU A 199 -23.73 -26.10 -0.28
C GLU A 199 -24.10 -26.02 -1.77
N ALA A 200 -23.78 -24.90 -2.42
CA ALA A 200 -23.91 -24.73 -3.87
C ALA A 200 -22.85 -25.49 -4.68
N ARG A 201 -21.95 -26.25 -4.03
CA ARG A 201 -20.80 -26.94 -4.64
C ARG A 201 -19.83 -25.98 -5.32
N LEU A 202 -19.67 -24.77 -4.76
CA LEU A 202 -18.76 -23.74 -5.27
C LEU A 202 -17.50 -23.59 -4.40
N GLY A 203 -17.28 -24.48 -3.43
CA GLY A 203 -16.21 -24.37 -2.44
C GLY A 203 -14.80 -24.23 -3.00
N ASP A 204 -14.53 -24.95 -4.10
CA ASP A 204 -13.28 -24.93 -4.86
C ASP A 204 -13.20 -23.77 -5.86
N ARG A 205 -14.26 -22.96 -6.00
CA ARG A 205 -14.37 -21.85 -6.95
C ARG A 205 -14.27 -20.53 -6.21
N SER A 206 -13.22 -19.77 -6.51
CA SER A 206 -13.07 -18.43 -5.93
C SER A 206 -13.98 -17.42 -6.62
N PRO A 207 -14.72 -16.58 -5.87
CA PRO A 207 -15.48 -15.46 -6.45
C PRO A 207 -14.62 -14.42 -7.19
N ASN A 208 -13.30 -14.46 -6.99
CA ASN A 208 -12.33 -13.59 -7.65
C ASN A 208 -11.93 -14.08 -9.05
N LEU A 209 -12.38 -15.27 -9.48
CA LEU A 209 -12.14 -15.77 -10.84
C LEU A 209 -13.10 -15.13 -11.83
N ALA A 210 -12.62 -14.98 -13.06
CA ALA A 210 -13.37 -14.39 -14.16
C ALA A 210 -13.83 -15.48 -15.15
N PRO A 211 -15.13 -15.56 -15.49
CA PRO A 211 -15.63 -16.45 -16.52
C PRO A 211 -15.15 -16.06 -17.94
N ILE A 212 -14.72 -17.08 -18.70
CA ILE A 212 -14.46 -17.04 -20.14
C ILE A 212 -15.33 -18.07 -20.86
N ILE A 213 -15.80 -17.75 -22.06
CA ILE A 213 -16.45 -18.74 -22.94
C ILE A 213 -15.37 -19.46 -23.74
N LYS A 214 -15.36 -20.79 -23.67
CA LYS A 214 -14.48 -21.66 -24.46
C LYS A 214 -15.15 -22.13 -25.74
N ASN A 215 -16.42 -22.50 -25.66
CA ASN A 215 -17.18 -23.06 -26.77
C ASN A 215 -18.47 -22.26 -26.99
N THR A 216 -18.39 -21.30 -27.91
CA THR A 216 -19.51 -20.42 -28.27
C THR A 216 -20.66 -21.20 -28.93
N GLU A 217 -20.37 -22.26 -29.69
CA GLU A 217 -21.40 -23.05 -30.39
C GLU A 217 -22.24 -23.87 -29.40
N GLU A 218 -21.59 -24.57 -28.47
CA GLU A 218 -22.30 -25.36 -27.44
C GLU A 218 -23.14 -24.46 -26.52
N LEU A 219 -22.63 -23.27 -26.23
CA LEU A 219 -23.35 -22.26 -25.48
C LEU A 219 -24.55 -21.71 -26.26
N ALA A 220 -24.39 -21.40 -27.56
CA ALA A 220 -25.46 -20.88 -28.41
C ALA A 220 -26.62 -21.87 -28.60
N LYS A 221 -26.34 -23.18 -28.63
CA LYS A 221 -27.38 -24.23 -28.69
C LYS A 221 -28.30 -24.24 -27.46
N ARG A 222 -27.80 -23.79 -26.31
CA ARG A 222 -28.51 -23.89 -25.01
C ARG A 222 -29.17 -22.59 -24.59
N ILE A 223 -28.68 -21.46 -25.08
CA ILE A 223 -29.24 -20.14 -24.80
C ILE A 223 -30.14 -19.74 -25.98
N ALA A 224 -31.38 -20.25 -25.98
CA ALA A 224 -32.30 -20.19 -27.11
C ALA A 224 -32.88 -18.79 -27.44
N SER A 225 -32.57 -17.74 -26.68
CA SER A 225 -33.24 -16.43 -26.82
C SER A 225 -32.41 -15.20 -26.45
N PHE A 226 -31.11 -15.35 -26.15
CA PHE A 226 -30.27 -14.22 -25.71
C PHE A 226 -29.32 -13.80 -26.82
N ASN A 227 -29.03 -12.50 -26.90
CA ASN A 227 -28.08 -11.95 -27.87
C ASN A 227 -26.66 -12.50 -27.56
N THR A 228 -26.31 -13.59 -28.24
CA THR A 228 -25.07 -14.36 -28.05
C THR A 228 -23.83 -13.49 -28.21
N GLN A 229 -23.89 -12.43 -29.01
CA GLN A 229 -22.80 -11.46 -29.16
C GLN A 229 -22.57 -10.65 -27.88
N LEU A 230 -23.61 -10.06 -27.27
CA LEU A 230 -23.50 -9.31 -26.01
C LEU A 230 -23.07 -10.23 -24.86
N PHE A 231 -23.58 -11.46 -24.85
CA PHE A 231 -23.19 -12.47 -23.88
C PHE A 231 -21.71 -12.84 -24.02
N SER A 232 -21.25 -13.06 -25.26
CA SER A 232 -19.85 -13.38 -25.55
C SER A 232 -18.89 -12.24 -25.20
N GLN A 233 -19.33 -10.99 -25.34
CA GLN A 233 -18.53 -9.83 -24.93
C GLN A 233 -18.38 -9.72 -23.41
N ARG A 234 -19.38 -10.15 -22.64
CA ARG A 234 -19.38 -10.05 -21.17
C ARG A 234 -18.43 -11.06 -20.50
N PHE A 235 -18.25 -12.25 -21.09
CA PHE A 235 -17.47 -13.35 -20.51
C PHE A 235 -16.13 -13.53 -21.24
N LYS A 236 -15.26 -12.52 -21.11
CA LYS A 236 -13.90 -12.49 -21.69
C LYS A 236 -12.78 -12.58 -20.65
N GLY A 237 -13.09 -12.94 -19.39
CA GLY A 237 -12.08 -13.04 -18.34
C GLY A 237 -11.64 -11.70 -17.73
N GLN A 238 -12.29 -10.60 -18.12
CA GLN A 238 -11.96 -9.25 -17.66
C GLN A 238 -12.59 -8.91 -16.31
N HIS A 239 -13.75 -9.49 -16.01
CA HIS A 239 -14.54 -9.22 -14.80
C HIS A 239 -14.71 -10.51 -13.99
N SER A 240 -14.36 -10.45 -12.71
CA SER A 240 -14.58 -11.55 -11.77
C SER A 240 -16.06 -11.80 -11.52
N LEU A 241 -16.43 -12.94 -10.91
CA LEU A 241 -17.81 -13.19 -10.47
C LEU A 241 -18.33 -12.07 -9.56
N ARG A 242 -17.49 -11.52 -8.68
CA ARG A 242 -17.81 -10.34 -7.85
C ARG A 242 -18.10 -9.10 -8.69
N ASP A 243 -17.25 -8.81 -9.68
CA ASP A 243 -17.45 -7.66 -10.57
C ASP A 243 -18.76 -7.79 -11.34
N LEU A 244 -19.02 -8.98 -11.90
CA LEU A 244 -20.21 -9.25 -12.68
C LEU A 244 -21.49 -9.17 -11.85
N SER A 245 -21.45 -9.59 -10.58
CA SER A 245 -22.57 -9.49 -9.63
C SER A 245 -22.96 -8.03 -9.39
N VAL A 246 -21.99 -7.15 -9.14
CA VAL A 246 -22.25 -5.72 -8.96
C VAL A 246 -22.73 -5.09 -10.27
N GLN A 247 -22.10 -5.41 -11.40
CA GLN A 247 -22.49 -4.86 -12.71
C GLN A 247 -23.87 -5.30 -13.18
N SER A 248 -24.35 -6.50 -12.82
CA SER A 248 -25.71 -6.96 -13.16
C SER A 248 -26.74 -6.62 -12.08
N GLY A 249 -26.32 -6.11 -10.92
CA GLY A 249 -27.20 -5.94 -9.76
C GLY A 249 -27.75 -7.25 -9.20
N GLN A 250 -27.12 -8.39 -9.52
CA GLN A 250 -27.55 -9.72 -9.07
C GLN A 250 -26.76 -10.15 -7.84
N ASP A 251 -27.40 -10.95 -6.98
CA ASP A 251 -26.72 -11.63 -5.89
C ASP A 251 -25.58 -12.53 -6.42
N LEU A 252 -24.44 -12.52 -5.71
CA LEU A 252 -23.21 -13.20 -6.11
C LEU A 252 -23.40 -14.71 -6.20
N LEU A 253 -24.08 -15.30 -5.21
CA LEU A 253 -24.32 -16.75 -5.17
C LEU A 253 -25.27 -17.17 -6.30
N SER A 254 -26.31 -16.39 -6.53
CA SER A 254 -27.27 -16.62 -7.61
C SER A 254 -26.61 -16.53 -9.00
N LEU A 255 -25.78 -15.52 -9.22
CA LEU A 255 -25.00 -15.37 -10.45
C LEU A 255 -24.06 -16.57 -10.63
N ALA A 256 -23.26 -16.91 -9.60
CA ALA A 256 -22.30 -18.01 -9.69
C ALA A 256 -22.98 -19.35 -9.98
N ARG A 257 -24.12 -19.64 -9.32
CA ARG A 257 -24.94 -20.85 -9.59
C ARG A 257 -25.41 -20.90 -11.04
N SER A 258 -25.91 -19.79 -11.58
CA SER A 258 -26.40 -19.75 -12.96
C SER A 258 -25.30 -19.95 -14.00
N LEU A 259 -24.06 -19.55 -13.69
CA LEU A 259 -22.91 -19.78 -14.58
C LEU A 259 -22.29 -21.17 -14.42
N MET A 260 -22.46 -21.81 -13.26
CA MET A 260 -21.76 -23.06 -12.94
C MET A 260 -22.18 -24.23 -13.83
N ILE A 261 -23.43 -24.23 -14.34
CA ILE A 261 -23.88 -25.23 -15.31
C ILE A 261 -23.00 -25.22 -16.57
N TYR A 262 -22.62 -24.04 -17.07
CA TYR A 262 -21.78 -23.91 -18.26
C TYR A 262 -20.32 -24.25 -17.99
N VAL A 263 -19.85 -24.03 -16.76
CA VAL A 263 -18.50 -24.43 -16.32
C VAL A 263 -18.41 -25.95 -16.22
N GLN A 264 -19.42 -26.61 -15.64
CA GLN A 264 -19.46 -28.07 -15.52
C GLN A 264 -19.56 -28.78 -16.87
N LEU A 265 -20.25 -28.16 -17.83
CA LEU A 265 -20.37 -28.66 -19.19
C LEU A 265 -19.16 -28.33 -20.09
N GLY A 266 -18.17 -27.59 -19.58
CA GLY A 266 -16.97 -27.21 -20.33
C GLY A 266 -17.19 -26.10 -21.38
N SER A 267 -18.39 -25.50 -21.44
CA SER A 267 -18.66 -24.35 -22.32
C SER A 267 -18.01 -23.06 -21.80
N MET A 268 -17.81 -22.96 -20.49
CA MET A 268 -17.11 -21.87 -19.81
C MET A 268 -15.96 -22.39 -18.94
N GLU A 269 -14.98 -21.52 -18.69
CA GLU A 269 -13.92 -21.73 -17.71
C GLU A 269 -13.83 -20.51 -16.78
N LEU A 270 -13.45 -20.73 -15.52
CA LEU A 270 -13.12 -19.66 -14.59
C LEU A 270 -11.61 -19.47 -14.55
N VAL A 271 -11.12 -18.32 -15.00
CA VAL A 271 -9.69 -18.00 -15.09
C VAL A 271 -9.29 -16.92 -14.08
N ALA A 272 -8.00 -16.90 -13.72
CA ALA A 272 -7.45 -15.82 -12.92
C ALA A 272 -7.49 -14.50 -13.70
N THR A 273 -7.73 -13.40 -13.00
CA THR A 273 -7.68 -12.03 -13.53
C THR A 273 -6.79 -11.17 -12.64
N THR A 274 -6.21 -10.11 -13.19
CA THR A 274 -5.36 -9.18 -12.43
C THR A 274 -6.20 -8.08 -11.78
N ASP A 275 -5.68 -7.47 -10.71
CA ASP A 275 -6.31 -6.24 -10.18
C ASP A 275 -6.22 -5.10 -11.20
N PHE A 276 -6.98 -4.04 -10.96
CA PHE A 276 -6.78 -2.77 -11.66
C PHE A 276 -5.53 -2.05 -11.14
N PRO A 277 -4.85 -1.25 -11.98
CA PRO A 277 -3.75 -0.41 -11.52
C PRO A 277 -4.23 0.51 -10.39
N SER A 278 -3.34 0.83 -9.46
CA SER A 278 -3.70 1.73 -8.37
C SER A 278 -4.17 3.07 -8.96
N PRO A 279 -5.31 3.63 -8.51
CA PRO A 279 -5.76 4.93 -8.99
C PRO A 279 -4.76 6.03 -8.63
N LEU A 280 -3.92 5.79 -7.60
CA LEU A 280 -2.83 6.67 -7.25
C LEU A 280 -1.66 6.60 -8.23
N GLU A 281 -1.47 5.55 -9.03
CA GLU A 281 -0.39 5.51 -10.04
C GLU A 281 -0.57 6.60 -11.11
N MET A 282 -1.82 6.92 -11.46
CA MET A 282 -2.15 8.00 -12.41
C MET A 282 -1.79 9.38 -11.86
N TYR A 283 -1.94 9.56 -10.54
CA TYR A 283 -1.58 10.82 -9.86
C TYR A 283 -0.15 10.82 -9.32
N SER A 284 0.46 9.64 -9.22
CA SER A 284 1.89 9.43 -9.04
C SER A 284 2.64 9.68 -10.33
N SER A 285 1.96 9.73 -11.49
CA SER A 285 2.55 10.19 -12.76
C SER A 285 2.30 11.68 -13.02
N ALA A 286 1.18 12.25 -12.54
CA ALA A 286 1.02 13.70 -12.41
C ALA A 286 1.86 14.31 -11.25
N SER A 287 2.40 13.44 -10.40
CA SER A 287 3.31 13.76 -9.30
C SER A 287 4.45 12.73 -9.23
N PHE A 288 4.99 12.34 -10.38
CA PHE A 288 6.43 12.40 -10.44
C PHE A 288 6.66 13.90 -10.63
N VAL A 289 6.69 14.62 -9.50
CA VAL A 289 7.91 15.37 -9.28
C VAL A 289 8.96 14.30 -9.54
N LYS A 290 9.55 14.35 -10.73
CA LYS A 290 10.91 13.89 -10.92
C LYS A 290 11.56 14.51 -9.69
N VAL A 291 11.71 13.73 -8.61
CA VAL A 291 12.57 14.13 -7.51
C VAL A 291 13.84 14.24 -8.29
N SER A 292 14.14 15.48 -8.70
CA SER A 292 15.29 15.77 -9.53
C SER A 292 16.38 15.11 -8.76
N SER A 293 16.97 14.04 -9.30
CA SER A 293 17.81 13.13 -8.51
C SER A 293 18.76 14.00 -7.73
N LEU A 294 18.50 14.14 -6.42
CA LEU A 294 19.24 15.13 -5.65
C LEU A 294 20.67 14.63 -5.64
N LYS A 295 21.60 15.53 -5.97
CA LYS A 295 23.00 15.20 -5.84
C LYS A 295 23.39 15.43 -4.39
N ILE A 296 23.58 14.36 -3.64
CA ILE A 296 23.90 14.37 -2.22
C ILE A 296 25.39 14.13 -2.07
N ALA A 297 26.09 15.00 -1.37
CA ALA A 297 27.46 14.76 -0.94
C ALA A 297 27.50 14.10 0.44
N TYR A 298 28.25 13.02 0.58
CA TYR A 298 28.52 12.38 1.87
C TYR A 298 30.02 12.30 2.15
N GLY A 299 30.46 12.81 3.29
CA GLY A 299 31.84 12.75 3.73
C GLY A 299 32.03 11.90 4.98
N ASP A 300 32.91 10.92 4.94
CA ASP A 300 33.30 10.09 6.10
C ASP A 300 34.68 9.48 5.84
N GLU A 301 35.53 9.39 6.86
CA GLU A 301 36.84 8.73 6.73
C GLU A 301 36.71 7.22 6.51
N ASP A 302 35.60 6.61 6.95
CA ASP A 302 35.32 5.19 6.78
C ASP A 302 34.70 4.90 5.40
N GLN A 303 35.45 4.16 4.58
CA GLN A 303 35.02 3.75 3.25
C GLN A 303 33.74 2.90 3.25
N GLN A 304 33.55 2.03 4.25
CA GLN A 304 32.36 1.18 4.33
C GLN A 304 31.11 2.01 4.61
N LYS A 305 31.22 3.05 5.45
CA LYS A 305 30.13 4.01 5.70
C LYS A 305 29.79 4.82 4.45
N CYS A 306 30.80 5.25 3.70
CA CYS A 306 30.59 5.91 2.40
C CYS A 306 29.83 5.00 1.42
N GLN A 307 30.22 3.72 1.30
CA GLN A 307 29.54 2.76 0.43
C GLN A 307 28.09 2.50 0.87
N PHE A 308 27.88 2.32 2.17
CA PHE A 308 26.54 2.15 2.73
C PHE A 308 25.64 3.35 2.44
N MET A 309 26.14 4.57 2.67
CA MET A 309 25.38 5.78 2.42
C MET A 309 25.07 5.97 0.93
N ALA A 310 26.04 5.70 0.06
CA ALA A 310 25.83 5.76 -1.38
C ALA A 310 24.75 4.75 -1.85
N ALA A 311 24.81 3.51 -1.35
CA ALA A 311 23.79 2.49 -1.64
C ALA A 311 22.41 2.87 -1.09
N LEU A 312 22.36 3.45 0.10
CA LEU A 312 21.14 3.94 0.71
C LEU A 312 20.50 5.06 -0.14
N MET A 313 21.27 6.10 -0.47
CA MET A 313 20.79 7.22 -1.28
C MET A 313 20.34 6.78 -2.68
N LYS A 314 21.08 5.86 -3.30
CA LYS A 314 20.68 5.25 -4.58
C LYS A 314 19.36 4.50 -4.48
N ARG A 315 19.13 3.74 -3.40
CA ARG A 315 17.85 3.06 -3.12
C ARG A 315 16.71 4.05 -2.88
N LEU A 316 17.01 5.25 -2.40
CA LEU A 316 16.06 6.35 -2.23
C LEU A 316 15.82 7.16 -3.51
N GLY A 317 16.50 6.84 -4.63
CA GLY A 317 16.34 7.53 -5.90
C GLY A 317 17.20 8.79 -6.07
N HIS A 318 18.26 8.94 -5.27
CA HIS A 318 19.18 10.08 -5.30
C HIS A 318 20.58 9.67 -5.76
N ASP A 319 21.33 10.64 -6.30
CA ASP A 319 22.75 10.47 -6.64
C ASP A 319 23.60 10.81 -5.43
N CYS A 320 24.63 10.02 -5.14
CA CYS A 320 25.51 10.26 -4.01
C CYS A 320 26.98 10.33 -4.43
N ILE A 321 27.60 11.47 -4.16
CA ILE A 321 29.06 11.65 -4.26
C ILE A 321 29.66 11.45 -2.87
N THR A 322 30.72 10.66 -2.77
CA THR A 322 31.37 10.37 -1.48
C THR A 322 32.78 10.97 -1.43
N VAL A 323 33.22 11.42 -0.25
CA VAL A 323 34.56 11.97 -0.05
C VAL A 323 35.11 11.56 1.31
N GLN A 324 36.37 11.13 1.36
CA GLN A 324 37.03 10.75 2.61
C GLN A 324 37.92 11.85 3.16
N ASP A 325 38.55 12.60 2.25
CA ASP A 325 39.51 13.66 2.57
C ASP A 325 38.82 15.03 2.66
N GLY A 326 38.85 15.64 3.85
CA GLY A 326 38.25 16.93 4.10
C GLY A 326 38.88 18.08 3.30
N LEU A 327 40.14 17.95 2.89
CA LEU A 327 40.83 18.95 2.05
C LEU A 327 40.30 18.92 0.61
N GLN A 328 39.88 17.76 0.11
CA GLN A 328 39.31 17.59 -1.23
C GLN A 328 37.80 17.84 -1.28
N ALA A 329 37.13 17.79 -0.12
CA ALA A 329 35.68 17.94 -0.01
C ALA A 329 35.18 19.27 -0.58
N ILE A 330 35.84 20.39 -0.26
CA ILE A 330 35.40 21.72 -0.71
C ILE A 330 35.49 21.85 -2.23
N SER A 331 36.63 21.48 -2.83
CA SER A 331 36.81 21.52 -4.29
C SER A 331 35.81 20.62 -5.00
N LEU A 332 35.59 19.41 -4.50
CA LEU A 332 34.62 18.46 -5.06
C LEU A 332 33.19 19.02 -4.99
N PHE A 333 32.81 19.64 -3.88
CA PHE A 333 31.46 20.18 -3.74
C PHE A 333 31.24 21.38 -4.66
N VAL A 334 32.23 22.26 -4.81
CA VAL A 334 32.16 23.40 -5.75
C VAL A 334 31.96 22.91 -7.19
N GLU A 335 32.68 21.87 -7.60
CA GLU A 335 32.57 21.28 -8.93
C GLU A 335 31.21 20.59 -9.12
N GLN A 336 30.82 19.75 -8.17
CA GLN A 336 29.67 18.86 -8.31
C GLN A 336 28.34 19.53 -7.99
N LYS A 337 28.35 20.63 -7.23
CA LYS A 337 27.20 21.45 -6.82
C LYS A 337 26.08 20.61 -6.19
N PRO A 338 26.34 19.89 -5.10
CA PRO A 338 25.35 19.05 -4.46
C PRO A 338 24.18 19.88 -3.91
N ASN A 339 22.98 19.29 -3.92
CA ASN A 339 21.78 19.85 -3.33
C ASN A 339 21.77 19.70 -1.80
N LEU A 340 22.46 18.69 -1.26
CA LEU A 340 22.60 18.42 0.18
C LEU A 340 24.04 17.96 0.48
N ILE A 341 24.62 18.45 1.57
CA ILE A 341 25.96 18.04 2.02
C ILE A 341 25.84 17.41 3.40
N CYS A 342 26.34 16.19 3.54
CA CYS A 342 26.34 15.39 4.75
C CYS A 342 27.79 15.09 5.13
N LEU A 343 28.24 15.49 6.31
CA LEU A 343 29.64 15.29 6.74
C LEU A 343 29.67 14.60 8.10
N SER A 344 30.46 13.54 8.23
CA SER A 344 30.91 13.06 9.54
C SER A 344 31.66 14.18 10.26
N SER A 345 31.41 14.36 11.55
CA SER A 345 32.09 15.33 12.42
C SER A 345 33.61 15.20 12.36
N GLN A 346 34.08 13.99 12.09
CA GLN A 346 35.47 13.65 11.84
C GLN A 346 35.60 13.19 10.38
N LEU A 347 36.25 14.02 9.57
CA LEU A 347 36.78 13.65 8.27
C LEU A 347 38.30 13.57 8.38
N LEU A 348 38.93 12.83 7.47
CA LEU A 348 40.39 12.77 7.40
C LEU A 348 40.94 14.19 7.15
N GLN A 349 42.00 14.56 7.89
CA GLN A 349 42.71 15.84 7.83
C GLN A 349 41.94 17.11 8.24
N THR A 350 40.61 17.13 8.32
CA THR A 350 39.87 18.37 8.60
C THR A 350 38.53 18.12 9.30
N ASP A 351 38.20 19.02 10.22
CA ASP A 351 36.93 19.03 10.95
C ASP A 351 35.77 19.54 10.07
N ALA A 352 34.65 18.81 10.04
CA ALA A 352 33.44 19.17 9.29
C ALA A 352 32.85 20.54 9.66
N TYR A 353 33.04 21.02 10.89
CA TYR A 353 32.61 22.36 11.29
C TYR A 353 33.40 23.46 10.58
N ILE A 354 34.69 23.23 10.31
CA ILE A 354 35.54 24.16 9.53
C ILE A 354 35.09 24.14 8.07
N ILE A 355 34.88 22.95 7.51
CA ILE A 355 34.38 22.78 6.13
C ILE A 355 33.02 23.48 5.96
N CYS A 356 32.09 23.27 6.90
CA CYS A 356 30.78 23.91 6.90
C CYS A 356 30.88 25.44 6.91
N ARG A 357 31.72 26.02 7.79
CA ARG A 357 31.92 27.47 7.85
C ARG A 357 32.50 28.02 6.55
N THR A 358 33.49 27.32 5.97
CA THR A 358 34.11 27.72 4.70
C THR A 358 33.10 27.69 3.56
N LEU A 359 32.28 26.63 3.46
CA LEU A 359 31.22 26.51 2.45
C LEU A 359 30.18 27.63 2.61
N ARG A 360 29.79 27.99 3.84
CA ARG A 360 28.84 29.10 4.09
C ARG A 360 29.37 30.46 3.66
N GLY A 361 30.69 30.64 3.62
CA GLY A 361 31.32 31.83 3.05
C GLY A 361 31.21 31.93 1.52
N LEU A 362 30.90 30.82 0.83
CA LEU A 362 30.75 30.78 -0.62
C LEU A 362 29.30 31.07 -1.03
N PRO A 363 29.03 32.01 -1.96
CA PRO A 363 27.68 32.32 -2.42
C PRO A 363 26.88 31.11 -2.89
N LEU A 364 27.57 30.14 -3.50
CA LEU A 364 27.00 28.91 -4.02
C LEU A 364 26.31 28.04 -2.94
N PHE A 365 26.81 28.06 -1.71
CA PHE A 365 26.33 27.17 -0.64
C PHE A 365 25.64 27.91 0.51
N GLN A 366 25.33 29.21 0.38
CA GLN A 366 24.67 29.94 1.47
C GLN A 366 23.33 29.31 1.89
N LYS A 367 22.61 28.72 0.93
CA LYS A 367 21.29 28.10 1.16
C LYS A 367 21.28 26.56 1.09
N THR A 368 22.38 25.94 0.67
CA THR A 368 22.46 24.47 0.55
C THR A 368 22.40 23.83 1.94
N PRO A 369 21.49 22.90 2.23
CA PRO A 369 21.46 22.20 3.51
C PRO A 369 22.80 21.49 3.79
N ILE A 370 23.34 21.69 5.01
CA ILE A 370 24.54 20.98 5.48
C ILE A 370 24.18 20.24 6.77
N TRP A 371 24.31 18.92 6.77
CA TRP A 371 24.10 18.06 7.95
C TRP A 371 25.42 17.54 8.46
N ILE A 372 25.64 17.62 9.78
CA ILE A 372 26.83 17.09 10.43
C ILE A 372 26.44 15.86 11.25
N PHE A 373 27.07 14.71 10.96
CA PHE A 373 26.88 13.46 11.67
C PHE A 373 27.91 13.34 12.79
N THR A 374 27.51 13.22 14.04
CA THR A 374 28.43 13.13 15.20
C THR A 374 28.18 11.85 16.00
N ASP A 375 29.21 11.26 16.59
CA ASP A 375 29.09 10.02 17.36
C ASP A 375 28.28 10.20 18.65
N HIS A 376 28.30 11.41 19.21
CA HIS A 376 27.57 11.76 20.44
C HIS A 376 26.91 13.12 20.33
N LEU A 377 25.58 13.14 20.36
CA LEU A 377 24.81 14.37 20.19
C LEU A 377 24.66 15.14 21.52
N SER A 378 25.63 16.00 21.84
CA SER A 378 25.61 16.86 23.03
C SER A 378 25.06 18.27 22.75
N LEU A 379 24.69 18.99 23.81
CA LEU A 379 24.31 20.42 23.70
C LEU A 379 25.44 21.26 23.10
N THR A 380 26.69 20.96 23.44
CA THR A 380 27.87 21.64 22.91
C THR A 380 28.01 21.42 21.40
N GLU A 381 27.79 20.20 20.91
CA GLU A 381 27.82 19.89 19.47
C GLU A 381 26.71 20.63 18.71
N ARG A 382 25.51 20.75 19.30
CA ARG A 382 24.41 21.55 18.71
C ARG A 382 24.77 23.02 18.59
N ILE A 383 25.38 23.60 19.62
CA ILE A 383 25.83 24.99 19.61
C ILE A 383 26.93 25.18 18.56
N ARG A 384 27.91 24.28 18.51
CA ARG A 384 29.02 24.30 17.55
C ARG A 384 28.52 24.20 16.11
N ALA A 385 27.59 23.30 15.83
CA ALA A 385 26.94 23.15 14.53
C ALA A 385 26.22 24.43 14.10
N LYS A 386 25.47 25.05 15.02
CA LYS A 386 24.76 26.31 14.76
C LYS A 386 25.72 27.47 14.45
N ILE A 387 26.81 27.60 15.20
CA ILE A 387 27.84 28.63 14.96
C ILE A 387 28.55 28.40 13.62
N ALA A 388 28.79 27.15 13.22
CA ALA A 388 29.38 26.81 11.93
C ALA A 388 28.41 27.03 10.75
N GLY A 389 27.12 27.26 11.01
CA GLY A 389 26.09 27.44 9.99
C GLY A 389 25.50 26.13 9.44
N ALA A 390 25.66 25.02 10.15
CA ALA A 390 25.04 23.75 9.78
C ALA A 390 23.51 23.84 9.88
N SER A 391 22.82 23.17 8.98
CA SER A 391 21.37 23.11 8.94
C SER A 391 20.81 22.11 9.94
N GLU A 392 21.53 21.03 10.22
CA GLU A 392 21.16 19.99 11.18
C GLU A 392 22.41 19.30 11.74
N VAL A 393 22.32 18.77 12.97
CA VAL A 393 23.33 17.87 13.53
C VAL A 393 22.66 16.56 13.97
N VAL A 394 23.20 15.44 13.50
CA VAL A 394 22.57 14.13 13.55
C VAL A 394 23.52 13.17 14.27
N GLU A 395 22.99 12.33 15.15
CA GLU A 395 23.79 11.29 15.81
C GLU A 395 24.13 10.17 14.81
N LYS A 396 25.37 9.67 14.81
CA LYS A 396 25.89 8.59 13.94
C LYS A 396 25.31 7.23 14.35
N SER A 397 24.02 7.10 14.17
CA SER A 397 23.28 5.84 14.12
C SER A 397 21.96 6.06 13.39
N PRO A 398 21.95 6.66 12.19
CA PRO A 398 20.69 7.02 11.56
C PRO A 398 19.99 5.74 11.08
N HIS A 399 18.87 5.40 11.73
CA HIS A 399 17.90 4.51 11.14
C HIS A 399 17.46 5.08 9.78
N THR A 400 17.38 4.27 8.73
CA THR A 400 16.97 4.68 7.37
C THR A 400 15.72 5.57 7.36
N GLN A 401 14.81 5.38 8.31
CA GLN A 401 13.60 6.19 8.47
C GLN A 401 13.90 7.65 8.86
N MET A 402 14.90 7.91 9.70
CA MET A 402 15.28 9.27 10.10
C MET A 402 15.87 10.05 8.92
N ILE A 403 16.71 9.42 8.10
CA ILE A 403 17.27 10.05 6.89
C ILE A 403 16.15 10.40 5.91
N LYS A 404 15.18 9.49 5.72
CA LYS A 404 13.99 9.78 4.89
C LYS A 404 13.21 10.98 5.42
N GLN A 405 12.88 11.00 6.71
CA GLN A 405 12.15 12.11 7.34
C GLN A 405 12.89 13.45 7.22
N LEU A 406 14.22 13.43 7.31
CA LEU A 406 15.03 14.63 7.13
C LEU A 406 15.08 15.05 5.66
N LEU A 407 15.13 14.12 4.70
CA LEU A 407 15.05 14.47 3.28
C LEU A 407 13.69 15.14 2.98
N ASP A 408 12.59 14.54 3.44
CA ASP A 408 11.22 15.07 3.30
C ASP A 408 11.04 16.46 3.97
N LYS A 409 11.86 16.79 4.98
CA LYS A 409 11.84 18.10 5.65
C LYS A 409 12.46 19.20 4.79
N TYR A 410 13.46 18.89 3.96
CA TYR A 410 14.25 19.89 3.22
C TYR A 410 13.96 19.90 1.71
N PHE A 411 13.35 18.84 1.16
CA PHE A 411 13.03 18.66 -0.25
C PHE A 411 11.68 17.97 -0.41
#